data_AF-A0A8H7NEC8-F1
#
_entry.id   AF-A0A8H7NEC8-F1
#
_cell.length_a   1.000
_cell.length_b   1.000
_cell.length_c   1.000
_cell.angle_alpha   90.00
_cell.angle_beta   90.00
_cell.angle_gamma   90.00
#
_symmetry.space_group_name_H-M   'P 1'
#
loop_
_entity.id
_entity.type
_entity.pdbx_description
1 polymer ?
#
loop_
_entity_poly.entity_id
_entity_poly.type
_entity_poly.pdbx_seq_one_letter_code
_entity_poly.pdbx_strand_id
1 'polypeptide(L)'
;MEKSLVWTEDYAEECDSGVVVLDKSRPDVLMGLLHIAWQNTHAVREEITYKITYGDKESWWLGLELAGSGYEFEAHYGAILGWPGESIGKPAPGRVCSFVIAHVDGDDNLIWYNGGLLKNKLTKPNKYDVPEVWMIDGTWEKGGSKQDMSCMYGKEVKQLTEDQKLVLGHSIEGAKVVDRLLASSKVSRTDGSSLV
;
A
#
# COMPACT_ATOMS: atom_id res chain seq x y z
N MET A 1 18.91 14.43 -16.84
CA MET A 1 17.84 15.06 -16.03
C MET A 1 16.55 14.45 -16.50
N GLU A 2 16.20 13.31 -15.94
CA GLU A 2 14.86 12.77 -16.15
C GLU A 2 13.94 13.55 -15.23
N LYS A 3 12.95 14.18 -15.86
CA LYS A 3 11.99 15.08 -15.24
C LYS A 3 10.88 14.17 -14.74
N SER A 4 10.65 14.19 -13.43
CA SER A 4 9.63 13.39 -12.75
C SER A 4 8.32 13.33 -13.56
N LEU A 5 7.69 12.15 -13.62
CA LEU A 5 6.51 11.92 -14.46
C LEU A 5 5.29 12.68 -13.97
N VAL A 6 5.26 13.08 -12.70
CA VAL A 6 4.30 14.08 -12.20
C VAL A 6 4.39 15.36 -13.02
N TRP A 7 5.60 15.82 -13.35
CA TRP A 7 5.81 17.07 -14.09
C TRP A 7 5.70 16.93 -15.61
N THR A 8 5.89 15.74 -16.17
CA THR A 8 5.90 15.53 -17.63
C THR A 8 4.66 14.85 -18.17
N GLU A 9 3.99 14.00 -17.39
CA GLU A 9 3.00 13.03 -17.90
C GLU A 9 1.74 12.91 -17.02
N ASP A 10 1.51 13.84 -16.07
CA ASP A 10 0.35 13.81 -15.15
C ASP A 10 0.19 12.44 -14.43
N TYR A 11 1.32 11.91 -13.99
CA TYR A 11 1.43 10.59 -13.38
C TYR A 11 1.32 10.71 -11.85
N ALA A 12 0.51 9.87 -11.18
CA ALA A 12 0.30 9.99 -9.72
C ALA A 12 0.94 8.86 -8.90
N GLU A 13 1.44 7.83 -9.57
CA GLU A 13 2.02 6.62 -8.99
C GLU A 13 3.55 6.76 -8.87
N GLU A 14 4.06 7.99 -8.93
CA GLU A 14 5.49 8.27 -8.94
C GLU A 14 6.18 7.85 -7.65
N CYS A 15 5.48 7.95 -6.53
CA CYS A 15 6.00 7.57 -5.22
C CYS A 15 4.93 6.83 -4.42
N ASP A 16 5.32 5.69 -3.86
CA ASP A 16 4.63 5.04 -2.76
C ASP A 16 5.37 5.29 -1.41
N SER A 17 4.71 4.97 -0.31
CA SER A 17 5.29 5.11 1.04
C SER A 17 5.26 3.77 1.79
N GLY A 18 5.42 2.66 1.07
CA GLY A 18 5.42 1.31 1.60
C GLY A 18 6.63 1.04 2.49
N VAL A 19 7.79 1.56 2.09
CA VAL A 19 9.00 1.55 2.88
C VAL A 19 9.59 2.96 2.91
N VAL A 20 9.90 3.43 4.12
CA VAL A 20 10.53 4.74 4.34
C VAL A 20 11.71 4.53 5.29
N VAL A 21 12.91 4.90 4.85
CA VAL A 21 14.15 4.76 5.63
C VAL A 21 14.68 6.15 5.97
N LEU A 22 14.82 6.44 7.26
CA LEU A 22 15.26 7.75 7.76
C LEU A 22 16.36 7.57 8.81
N ASP A 23 17.52 8.15 8.54
CA ASP A 23 18.61 8.24 9.52
C ASP A 23 18.33 9.37 10.53
N LYS A 24 17.77 9.00 11.68
CA LYS A 24 17.42 9.93 12.76
C LYS A 24 18.62 10.56 13.45
N SER A 25 19.85 10.08 13.20
CA SER A 25 21.06 10.70 13.77
C SER A 25 21.41 12.02 13.08
N ARG A 26 20.91 12.22 11.84
CA ARG A 26 21.06 13.45 11.07
C ARG A 26 20.06 14.51 11.55
N PRO A 27 20.51 15.67 12.04
CA PRO A 27 19.62 16.70 12.56
C PRO A 27 18.59 17.23 11.55
N ASP A 28 18.99 17.41 10.29
CA ASP A 28 18.10 17.83 9.20
C ASP A 28 16.98 16.80 8.96
N VAL A 29 17.31 15.52 8.89
CA VAL A 29 16.33 14.42 8.75
C VAL A 29 15.41 14.34 9.96
N LEU A 30 15.96 14.49 11.18
CA LEU A 30 15.17 14.49 12.40
C LEU A 30 14.18 15.66 12.43
N MET A 31 14.59 16.84 11.99
CA MET A 31 13.69 18.00 11.88
C MET A 31 12.57 17.74 10.87
N GLY A 32 12.87 17.14 9.73
CA GLY A 32 11.86 16.71 8.76
C GLY A 32 10.88 15.70 9.36
N LEU A 33 11.37 14.71 10.12
CA LEU A 33 10.52 13.73 10.82
C LEU A 33 9.60 14.38 11.87
N LEU A 34 10.09 15.39 12.61
CA LEU A 34 9.25 16.14 13.54
C LEU A 34 8.15 16.93 12.79
N HIS A 35 8.47 17.49 11.62
CA HIS A 35 7.50 18.15 10.75
C HIS A 35 6.45 17.17 10.21
N ILE A 36 6.87 15.97 9.78
CA ILE A 36 5.97 14.87 9.40
C ILE A 36 5.03 14.51 10.56
N ALA A 37 5.57 14.35 11.77
CA ALA A 37 4.77 14.03 12.94
C ALA A 37 3.74 15.13 13.27
N TRP A 38 4.14 16.40 13.17
CA TRP A 38 3.24 17.54 13.36
C TRP A 38 2.08 17.54 12.35
N GLN A 39 2.36 17.33 11.06
CA GLN A 39 1.33 17.21 10.01
C GLN A 39 0.31 16.09 10.26
N ASN A 40 0.72 15.06 11.01
CA ASN A 40 -0.12 13.90 11.33
C ASN A 40 -0.75 13.93 12.73
N THR A 41 -0.54 15.02 13.49
CA THR A 41 -1.33 15.28 14.70
C THR A 41 -2.81 15.40 14.33
N HIS A 42 -3.72 14.97 15.22
CA HIS A 42 -5.15 14.89 14.91
C HIS A 42 -5.72 16.20 14.33
N ALA A 43 -5.46 17.34 14.98
CA ALA A 43 -5.98 18.63 14.53
C ALA A 43 -5.48 18.98 13.12
N VAL A 44 -4.17 18.89 12.88
CA VAL A 44 -3.58 19.24 11.58
C VAL A 44 -4.01 18.26 10.49
N ARG A 45 -4.03 16.96 10.80
CA ARG A 45 -4.40 15.90 9.86
C ARG A 45 -5.83 16.06 9.35
N GLU A 46 -6.78 16.21 10.26
CA GLU A 46 -8.20 16.29 9.92
C GLU A 46 -8.58 17.64 9.30
N GLU A 47 -7.94 18.73 9.72
CA GLU A 47 -8.29 20.06 9.23
C GLU A 47 -7.61 20.42 7.92
N ILE A 48 -6.39 19.92 7.68
CA ILE A 48 -5.52 20.33 6.58
C ILE A 48 -5.05 19.12 5.77
N THR A 49 -4.18 18.26 6.32
CA THR A 49 -3.41 17.26 5.56
C THR A 49 -4.32 16.38 4.70
N TYR A 50 -5.37 15.78 5.29
CA TYR A 50 -6.25 14.84 4.58
C TYR A 50 -7.31 15.54 3.70
N LYS A 51 -7.42 16.86 3.76
CA LYS A 51 -8.29 17.63 2.86
C LYS A 51 -7.60 18.00 1.55
N ILE A 52 -6.27 18.12 1.56
CA ILE A 52 -5.49 18.58 0.42
C ILE A 52 -4.66 17.46 -0.23
N THR A 53 -4.43 16.36 0.49
CA THR A 53 -3.65 15.21 0.01
C THR A 53 -4.49 13.92 0.03
N TYR A 54 -3.97 12.84 -0.56
CA TYR A 54 -4.63 11.53 -0.57
C TYR A 54 -4.38 10.70 0.70
N GLY A 55 -3.66 11.24 1.69
CA GLY A 55 -3.47 10.62 3.00
C GLY A 55 -2.21 11.10 3.71
N ASP A 56 -1.65 10.25 4.56
CA ASP A 56 -0.42 10.54 5.29
C ASP A 56 0.83 10.41 4.41
N LYS A 57 0.75 9.75 3.24
CA LYS A 57 1.94 9.49 2.42
C LYS A 57 2.64 10.77 1.97
N GLU A 58 1.89 11.78 1.54
CA GLU A 58 2.44 13.05 1.06
C GLU A 58 3.22 13.79 2.15
N SER A 59 2.86 13.56 3.42
CA SER A 59 3.53 14.22 4.54
C SER A 59 5.02 13.87 4.63
N TRP A 60 5.44 12.67 4.16
CA TRP A 60 6.83 12.21 4.20
C TRP A 60 7.76 13.13 3.42
N TRP A 61 7.56 13.28 2.12
CA TRP A 61 8.40 14.14 1.29
C TRP A 61 8.16 15.62 1.55
N LEU A 62 6.92 16.03 1.85
CA LEU A 62 6.64 17.42 2.24
C LEU A 62 7.41 17.83 3.50
N GLY A 63 7.46 16.97 4.52
CA GLY A 63 8.16 17.30 5.75
C GLY A 63 9.68 17.36 5.59
N LEU A 64 10.25 16.49 4.75
CA LEU A 64 11.68 16.54 4.43
C LEU A 64 12.03 17.78 3.58
N GLU A 65 11.25 18.06 2.53
CA GLU A 65 11.44 19.22 1.65
C GLU A 65 11.30 20.54 2.42
N LEU A 66 10.23 20.70 3.22
CA LEU A 66 9.98 21.92 3.99
C LEU A 66 11.01 22.14 5.11
N ALA A 67 11.65 21.07 5.60
CA ALA A 67 12.76 21.15 6.55
C ALA A 67 14.12 21.33 5.88
N GLY A 68 14.19 21.34 4.55
CA GLY A 68 15.45 21.42 3.79
C GLY A 68 16.32 20.17 3.90
N SER A 69 15.75 19.03 4.26
CA SER A 69 16.44 17.74 4.34
C SER A 69 16.51 17.10 2.97
N GLY A 70 17.69 16.64 2.57
CA GLY A 70 17.83 15.83 1.35
C GLY A 70 17.10 14.49 1.48
N TYR A 71 16.40 14.09 0.43
CA TYR A 71 15.73 12.80 0.29
C TYR A 71 15.80 12.33 -1.17
N GLU A 72 15.51 11.06 -1.39
CA GLU A 72 15.45 10.45 -2.72
C GLU A 72 14.26 9.49 -2.75
N PHE A 73 13.67 9.35 -3.94
CA PHE A 73 12.65 8.34 -4.18
C PHE A 73 13.31 7.07 -4.72
N GLU A 74 12.65 5.94 -4.51
CA GLU A 74 13.09 4.68 -5.11
C GLU A 74 13.11 4.79 -6.65
N ALA A 75 13.88 3.93 -7.32
CA ALA A 75 14.13 4.06 -8.76
C ALA A 75 12.89 3.71 -9.60
N HIS A 76 12.01 2.89 -9.06
CA HIS A 76 10.77 2.48 -9.71
C HIS A 76 9.61 3.37 -9.26
N TYR A 77 8.57 3.35 -10.07
CA TYR A 77 7.26 3.84 -9.66
C TYR A 77 6.52 2.73 -8.92
N GLY A 78 5.46 3.10 -8.20
CA GLY A 78 4.68 2.15 -7.39
C GLY A 78 4.37 0.87 -8.18
N ALA A 79 4.78 -0.28 -7.64
CA ALA A 79 4.56 -1.58 -8.24
C ALA A 79 3.11 -2.04 -8.03
N ILE A 80 2.70 -3.12 -8.71
CA ILE A 80 1.40 -3.75 -8.46
C ILE A 80 1.57 -5.23 -8.11
N LEU A 81 0.76 -5.71 -7.15
CA LEU A 81 0.61 -7.12 -6.81
C LEU A 81 -0.86 -7.49 -6.93
N GLY A 82 -1.19 -8.69 -7.41
CA GLY A 82 -2.57 -9.09 -7.65
C GLY A 82 -2.78 -10.60 -7.77
N TRP A 83 -3.99 -10.93 -8.20
CA TRP A 83 -4.46 -12.30 -8.36
C TRP A 83 -4.59 -12.64 -9.85
N PRO A 84 -4.26 -13.88 -10.26
CA PRO A 84 -4.39 -14.29 -11.64
C PRO A 84 -5.85 -14.17 -12.12
N GLY A 85 -6.02 -13.71 -13.37
CA GLY A 85 -7.34 -13.64 -14.02
C GLY A 85 -8.22 -12.47 -13.60
N GLU A 86 -7.79 -11.60 -12.68
CA GLU A 86 -8.48 -10.34 -12.40
C GLU A 86 -8.21 -9.34 -13.54
N SER A 87 -9.26 -8.68 -14.03
CA SER A 87 -9.15 -7.65 -15.08
C SER A 87 -10.21 -6.57 -14.96
N ILE A 88 -9.88 -5.34 -15.32
CA ILE A 88 -10.89 -4.33 -15.66
C ILE A 88 -11.40 -4.69 -17.06
N GLY A 89 -12.63 -5.20 -17.15
CA GLY A 89 -13.18 -5.68 -18.43
C GLY A 89 -12.76 -7.12 -18.77
N LYS A 90 -12.06 -7.32 -19.89
CA LYS A 90 -11.66 -8.67 -20.36
C LYS A 90 -10.28 -9.07 -19.82
N PRO A 91 -10.08 -10.34 -19.43
CA PRO A 91 -8.76 -10.85 -19.06
C PRO A 91 -7.78 -10.65 -20.20
N ALA A 92 -6.73 -9.86 -19.97
CA ALA A 92 -5.66 -9.65 -20.93
C ALA A 92 -4.40 -10.35 -20.41
N PRO A 93 -3.80 -11.28 -21.18
CA PRO A 93 -2.48 -11.79 -20.88
C PRO A 93 -1.48 -10.62 -20.70
N GLY A 94 -0.60 -10.71 -19.72
CA GLY A 94 0.41 -9.67 -19.47
C GLY A 94 -0.10 -8.44 -18.71
N ARG A 95 -1.18 -8.58 -17.94
CA ARG A 95 -1.75 -7.54 -17.09
C ARG A 95 -1.91 -8.04 -15.65
N VAL A 96 -1.60 -7.18 -14.69
CA VAL A 96 -1.91 -7.39 -13.28
C VAL A 96 -2.94 -6.35 -12.88
N CYS A 97 -4.03 -6.78 -12.25
CA CYS A 97 -5.09 -5.91 -11.75
C CYS A 97 -5.34 -6.16 -10.27
N SER A 98 -5.48 -5.08 -9.51
CA SER A 98 -5.59 -5.16 -8.07
C SER A 98 -6.08 -3.87 -7.43
N PHE A 99 -6.36 -3.96 -6.14
CA PHE A 99 -6.51 -2.81 -5.25
C PHE A 99 -5.21 -2.47 -4.51
N VAL A 100 -4.17 -3.28 -4.69
CA VAL A 100 -2.94 -3.16 -3.91
C VAL A 100 -1.77 -2.62 -4.74
N ILE A 101 -0.99 -1.75 -4.10
CA ILE A 101 0.31 -1.26 -4.55
C ILE A 101 1.38 -2.07 -3.83
N ALA A 102 2.46 -2.35 -4.54
CA ALA A 102 3.61 -3.08 -4.05
C ALA A 102 4.87 -2.21 -4.11
N HIS A 103 5.90 -2.66 -3.39
CA HIS A 103 7.21 -2.01 -3.34
C HIS A 103 8.32 -3.07 -3.44
N VAL A 104 9.40 -2.74 -4.13
CA VAL A 104 10.55 -3.61 -4.34
C VAL A 104 11.80 -3.09 -3.62
N ASP A 105 12.78 -3.95 -3.40
CA ASP A 105 14.12 -3.52 -2.99
C ASP A 105 14.99 -3.12 -4.21
N GLY A 106 16.23 -2.67 -3.95
CA GLY A 106 17.16 -2.25 -4.99
C GLY A 106 17.69 -3.38 -5.88
N ASP A 107 17.33 -4.64 -5.61
CA ASP A 107 17.62 -5.81 -6.45
C ASP A 107 16.35 -6.30 -7.18
N ASP A 108 15.33 -5.45 -7.28
CA ASP A 108 14.02 -5.71 -7.88
C ASP A 108 13.26 -6.88 -7.23
N ASN A 109 13.46 -7.16 -5.93
CA ASN A 109 12.68 -8.18 -5.22
C ASN A 109 11.50 -7.54 -4.49
N LEU A 110 10.34 -8.18 -4.57
CA LEU A 110 9.14 -7.75 -3.83
C LEU A 110 9.38 -7.83 -2.31
N ILE A 111 9.25 -6.71 -1.61
CA ILE A 111 9.43 -6.65 -0.14
C ILE A 111 8.15 -6.33 0.62
N TRP A 112 7.22 -5.59 0.01
CA TRP A 112 6.01 -5.13 0.69
C TRP A 112 4.86 -4.90 -0.29
N TYR A 113 3.63 -5.00 0.21
CA TYR A 113 2.43 -4.53 -0.49
C TYR A 113 1.37 -4.01 0.49
N ASN A 114 0.57 -3.05 0.07
CA ASN A 114 -0.50 -2.48 0.88
C ASN A 114 -1.75 -3.39 0.90
N GLY A 115 -2.77 -3.04 1.68
CA GLY A 115 -4.03 -3.81 1.68
C GLY A 115 -4.04 -5.07 2.57
N GLY A 116 -2.89 -5.59 3.00
CA GLY A 116 -2.80 -6.68 4.00
C GLY A 116 -3.26 -8.04 3.46
N LEU A 117 -3.77 -8.91 4.33
CA LEU A 117 -4.11 -10.30 3.98
C LEU A 117 -5.49 -10.48 3.35
N LEU A 118 -6.32 -9.43 3.37
CA LEU A 118 -7.66 -9.44 2.77
C LEU A 118 -7.55 -9.11 1.29
N LYS A 119 -8.30 -9.83 0.46
CA LYS A 119 -8.35 -9.60 -0.99
C LYS A 119 -8.86 -8.21 -1.35
N ASN A 120 -9.89 -7.74 -0.64
CA ASN A 120 -10.37 -6.37 -0.76
C ASN A 120 -11.03 -5.92 0.54
N LYS A 121 -10.43 -4.93 1.22
CA LYS A 121 -10.90 -4.38 2.49
C LYS A 121 -12.26 -3.66 2.40
N LEU A 122 -12.62 -3.12 1.24
CA LEU A 122 -13.83 -2.33 1.04
C LEU A 122 -15.03 -3.20 0.67
N THR A 123 -14.86 -4.13 -0.28
CA THR A 123 -15.98 -4.91 -0.84
C THR A 123 -16.04 -6.35 -0.37
N LYS A 124 -14.93 -6.90 0.14
CA LYS A 124 -14.82 -8.30 0.60
C LYS A 124 -14.10 -8.39 1.95
N PRO A 125 -14.63 -7.76 3.01
CA PRO A 125 -13.92 -7.59 4.29
C PRO A 125 -13.60 -8.90 5.01
N ASN A 126 -14.19 -10.03 4.61
CA ASN A 126 -13.96 -11.36 5.19
C ASN A 126 -13.33 -12.34 4.21
N LYS A 127 -12.85 -11.88 3.04
CA LYS A 127 -12.22 -12.75 2.04
C LYS A 127 -10.71 -12.61 2.10
N TYR A 128 -10.08 -13.66 2.61
CA TYR A 128 -8.64 -13.87 2.51
C TYR A 128 -8.30 -14.56 1.19
N ASP A 129 -7.18 -14.20 0.58
CA ASP A 129 -6.68 -14.84 -0.63
C ASP A 129 -5.20 -14.52 -0.81
N VAL A 130 -4.39 -15.48 -1.30
CA VAL A 130 -2.95 -15.26 -1.52
C VAL A 130 -2.78 -14.64 -2.91
N PRO A 131 -2.18 -13.44 -3.05
CA PRO A 131 -1.83 -12.90 -4.36
C PRO A 131 -0.73 -13.76 -4.98
N GLU A 132 -0.64 -13.80 -6.31
CA GLU A 132 0.31 -14.69 -7.00
C GLU A 132 1.18 -13.97 -8.01
N VAL A 133 0.73 -12.83 -8.54
CA VAL A 133 1.38 -12.15 -9.67
C VAL A 133 1.64 -10.69 -9.37
N TRP A 134 2.74 -10.16 -9.87
CA TRP A 134 3.12 -8.76 -9.68
C TRP A 134 3.89 -8.19 -10.86
N MET A 135 4.01 -6.86 -10.92
CA MET A 135 4.67 -6.14 -12.00
C MET A 135 5.26 -4.83 -11.48
N ILE A 136 6.40 -4.43 -12.04
CA ILE A 136 7.05 -3.12 -11.87
C ILE A 136 7.21 -2.46 -13.25
N ASP A 137 7.35 -1.13 -13.26
CA ASP A 137 7.63 -0.29 -14.44
C ASP A 137 6.66 -0.43 -15.62
N GLY A 138 5.50 -1.03 -15.39
CA GLY A 138 4.45 -1.11 -16.39
C GLY A 138 3.62 0.18 -16.45
N THR A 139 2.79 0.28 -17.47
CA THR A 139 1.87 1.40 -17.61
C THR A 139 0.67 1.21 -16.70
N TRP A 140 0.43 2.18 -15.82
CA TRP A 140 -0.74 2.20 -14.95
C TRP A 140 -2.02 2.54 -15.71
N GLU A 141 -3.07 1.82 -15.40
CA GLU A 141 -4.45 2.09 -15.80
C GLU A 141 -5.33 2.18 -14.55
N LYS A 142 -5.73 3.40 -14.20
CA LYS A 142 -6.53 3.66 -13.01
C LYS A 142 -7.98 3.19 -13.19
N GLY A 143 -8.52 2.62 -12.12
CA GLY A 143 -9.96 2.44 -11.99
C GLY A 143 -10.71 3.77 -11.99
N GLY A 144 -11.95 3.77 -12.46
CA GLY A 144 -12.79 4.98 -12.54
C GLY A 144 -13.23 5.54 -11.19
N SER A 145 -13.13 4.76 -10.12
CA SER A 145 -13.49 5.12 -8.75
C SER A 145 -12.62 4.39 -7.71
N LYS A 146 -12.72 4.80 -6.44
CA LYS A 146 -12.04 4.11 -5.31
C LYS A 146 -12.48 2.65 -5.11
N GLN A 147 -13.59 2.24 -5.72
CA GLN A 147 -14.14 0.89 -5.64
C GLN A 147 -13.70 0.01 -6.82
N ASP A 148 -13.11 0.62 -7.85
CA ASP A 148 -12.61 -0.06 -9.02
C ASP A 148 -11.14 -0.45 -8.83
N MET A 149 -10.77 -1.59 -9.38
CA MET A 149 -9.36 -1.99 -9.44
C MET A 149 -8.58 -1.04 -10.34
N SER A 150 -7.30 -0.89 -10.06
CA SER A 150 -6.34 -0.36 -11.02
C SER A 150 -5.52 -1.52 -11.58
N CYS A 151 -4.86 -1.30 -12.71
CA CYS A 151 -4.04 -2.31 -13.34
C CYS A 151 -2.72 -1.76 -13.82
N MET A 152 -1.77 -2.66 -14.05
CA MET A 152 -0.51 -2.39 -14.72
C MET A 152 -0.33 -3.38 -15.86
N TYR A 153 0.20 -2.92 -16.99
CA TYR A 153 0.46 -3.75 -18.17
C TYR A 153 1.70 -3.28 -18.93
N GLY A 154 2.11 -4.06 -19.95
CA GLY A 154 3.19 -3.66 -20.87
C GLY A 154 4.59 -4.07 -20.43
N LYS A 155 4.72 -4.70 -19.26
CA LYS A 155 5.96 -5.31 -18.75
C LYS A 155 5.75 -6.76 -18.36
N GLU A 156 6.84 -7.41 -17.94
CA GLU A 156 6.83 -8.80 -17.50
C GLU A 156 5.97 -8.97 -16.24
N VAL A 157 5.09 -9.97 -16.27
CA VAL A 157 4.35 -10.41 -15.09
C VAL A 157 5.23 -11.39 -14.32
N LYS A 158 5.71 -10.98 -13.15
CA LYS A 158 6.48 -11.82 -12.25
C LYS A 158 5.53 -12.63 -11.36
N GLN A 159 5.96 -13.84 -11.00
CA GLN A 159 5.23 -14.71 -10.08
C GLN A 159 5.82 -14.57 -8.68
N LEU A 160 4.98 -14.70 -7.65
CA LEU A 160 5.49 -14.98 -6.31
C LEU A 160 6.14 -16.37 -6.29
N THR A 161 7.23 -16.47 -5.53
CA THR A 161 7.85 -17.77 -5.24
C THR A 161 6.91 -18.62 -4.38
N GLU A 162 7.09 -19.94 -4.43
CA GLU A 162 6.30 -20.86 -3.60
C GLU A 162 6.50 -20.59 -2.10
N ASP A 163 7.72 -20.22 -1.68
CA ASP A 163 8.02 -19.86 -0.30
C ASP A 163 7.24 -18.60 0.14
N GLN A 164 7.20 -17.55 -0.71
CA GLN A 164 6.41 -16.35 -0.42
C GLN A 164 4.91 -16.67 -0.31
N LYS A 165 4.37 -17.47 -1.24
CA LYS A 165 2.97 -17.91 -1.19
C LYS A 165 2.67 -18.69 0.09
N LEU A 166 3.58 -19.56 0.51
CA LEU A 166 3.46 -20.36 1.73
C LEU A 166 3.46 -19.47 2.99
N VAL A 167 4.36 -18.48 3.07
CA VAL A 167 4.41 -17.52 4.19
C VAL A 167 3.12 -16.70 4.29
N LEU A 168 2.59 -16.22 3.15
CA LEU A 168 1.32 -15.49 3.11
C LEU A 168 0.15 -16.40 3.48
N GLY A 169 0.15 -17.64 2.99
CA GLY A 169 -0.86 -18.66 3.35
C GLY A 169 -0.89 -18.95 4.84
N HIS A 170 0.27 -19.17 5.47
CA HIS A 170 0.36 -19.34 6.93
C HIS A 170 -0.11 -18.11 7.70
N SER A 171 0.23 -16.91 7.22
CA SER A 171 -0.23 -15.66 7.82
C SER A 171 -1.76 -15.53 7.75
N ILE A 172 -2.38 -15.91 6.63
CA ILE A 172 -3.83 -15.95 6.44
C ILE A 172 -4.49 -16.93 7.40
N GLU A 173 -3.95 -18.15 7.54
CA GLU A 173 -4.52 -19.13 8.47
C GLU A 173 -4.44 -18.66 9.92
N GLY A 174 -3.32 -18.04 10.32
CA GLY A 174 -3.18 -17.36 11.60
C GLY A 174 -4.24 -16.27 11.81
N ALA A 175 -4.43 -15.39 10.82
CA ALA A 175 -5.43 -14.32 10.87
C ALA A 175 -6.85 -14.87 11.02
N LYS A 176 -7.22 -15.91 10.27
CA LYS A 176 -8.53 -16.57 10.39
C LYS A 176 -8.78 -17.16 11.79
N VAL A 177 -7.74 -17.69 12.45
CA VAL A 177 -7.85 -18.19 13.84
C VAL A 177 -8.15 -17.03 14.78
N VAL A 178 -7.40 -15.93 14.69
CA VAL A 178 -7.58 -14.74 15.52
C VAL A 178 -8.98 -14.15 15.33
N ASP A 179 -9.46 -14.03 14.09
CA ASP A 179 -10.81 -13.53 13.79
C ASP A 179 -11.91 -14.38 14.45
N ARG A 180 -11.79 -15.70 14.39
CA ARG A 180 -12.74 -16.62 15.05
C ARG A 180 -12.76 -16.42 16.57
N LEU A 181 -11.59 -16.28 17.19
CA LEU A 181 -11.47 -16.05 18.64
C LEU A 181 -12.06 -14.71 19.05
N LEU A 182 -11.80 -13.66 18.27
CA LEU A 182 -12.38 -12.34 18.50
C LEU A 182 -13.90 -12.36 18.33
N ALA A 183 -14.41 -13.04 17.31
CA ALA A 183 -15.86 -13.22 17.11
C ALA A 183 -16.51 -13.97 18.28
N SER A 184 -15.92 -15.07 18.76
CA SER A 184 -16.46 -15.81 19.92
C SER A 184 -16.39 -15.02 21.23
N SER A 185 -15.35 -14.20 21.41
CA SER A 185 -15.22 -13.35 22.60
C SER A 185 -16.25 -12.21 22.65
N LYS A 186 -16.70 -11.72 21.49
CA LYS A 186 -17.79 -10.74 21.40
C LYS A 186 -19.14 -11.36 21.79
N VAL A 187 -19.41 -12.59 21.35
CA VAL A 187 -20.62 -13.34 21.73
C VAL A 187 -20.63 -13.63 23.24
N SER A 188 -19.50 -14.04 23.82
CA SER A 188 -19.43 -14.28 25.28
C SER A 188 -19.67 -13.03 26.14
N ARG A 189 -19.43 -11.82 25.62
CA ARG A 189 -19.62 -10.56 26.34
C ARG A 189 -21.06 -10.02 26.25
N THR A 190 -21.81 -10.39 25.22
CA THR A 190 -23.23 -10.00 25.11
C THR A 190 -24.15 -10.85 25.99
N ASP A 191 -23.67 -12.01 26.43
CA ASP A 191 -24.49 -13.03 27.07
C ASP A 191 -24.32 -13.03 28.61
N GLY A 192 -23.54 -12.09 29.15
CA GLY A 192 -23.18 -12.04 30.57
C GLY A 192 -22.95 -10.62 31.10
N SER A 193 -24.03 -9.84 31.22
CA SER A 193 -24.37 -8.99 32.39
C SER A 193 -25.43 -7.93 32.03
N SER A 194 -26.70 -8.33 32.05
CA SER A 194 -27.69 -7.55 32.82
C SER A 194 -27.63 -8.14 34.21
N LEU A 195 -27.02 -7.43 35.16
CA LEU A 195 -27.18 -7.62 36.60
C LEU A 195 -26.54 -6.40 37.30
N VAL A 196 -27.44 -5.47 37.67
CA VAL A 196 -27.30 -4.29 38.57
C VAL A 196 -26.41 -3.15 38.10
#